data_AF-A0A2G3PZY3-F1
#
_entry.id   AF-A0A2G3PZY3-F1
#
_cell.length_a   1.000
_cell.length_b   1.000
_cell.length_c   1.000
_cell.angle_alpha   90.00
_cell.angle_beta   90.00
_cell.angle_gamma   90.00
#
_symmetry.space_group_name_H-M   'P 1'
#
loop_
_entity.id
_entity.type
_entity.pdbx_description
1 polymer ?
#
loop_
_entity_poly.entity_id
_entity_poly.type
_entity_poly.pdbx_seq_one_letter_code
_entity_poly.pdbx_strand_id
1 'polypeptide(L)'
;MDTSFTNLVFSGGGVWGIAYLGVLDYLYSENLMENVERIAGTSAGAITACLTSFNLPFSELRIIADSLDYSKVPGQDEVFTQRTLSPTIKKQLNKVFGNIDCVYRLIKQYGWYSSTYIYNWLQTQIAMQFDISKKQPPYTFADFQNTSIHKNNRPFLDLYLLGTDVSNQTSVVFSADSTPYVEVAEAVRISMSVPIFFEAIKTTALTTAQKNNPLVFSDGGLLAVYPIELFDKISLAQQTLGCMFTSPLIPEPIQNLIDFISHILSSTTTLQMDYYRRDPECMRRSIDINTGHTSSLNFNVSVGDPTYNFLYQAGYSAAQSYFTPKKG
;
A
#
# COMPACT_ATOMS: atom_id res chain seq x y z
N MET A 1 0.53 -29.81 6.75
CA MET A 1 0.92 -28.62 7.54
C MET A 1 -0.33 -28.16 8.25
N ASP A 2 -0.23 -27.73 9.50
CA ASP A 2 -1.33 -27.02 10.13
C ASP A 2 -1.50 -25.70 9.37
N THR A 3 -2.57 -25.60 8.58
CA THR A 3 -2.81 -24.49 7.64
C THR A 3 -3.55 -23.33 8.29
N SER A 4 -3.77 -23.36 9.61
CA SER A 4 -4.49 -22.30 10.31
C SER A 4 -3.59 -21.08 10.51
N PHE A 5 -3.71 -20.10 9.61
CA PHE A 5 -3.22 -18.75 9.83
C PHE A 5 -4.38 -17.85 10.29
N THR A 6 -4.07 -16.93 11.19
CA THR A 6 -5.03 -15.93 11.71
C THR A 6 -4.67 -14.52 11.27
N ASN A 7 -3.48 -14.33 10.67
CA ASN A 7 -3.04 -13.04 10.18
C ASN A 7 -2.60 -13.14 8.72
N LEU A 8 -2.95 -12.13 7.92
CA LEU A 8 -2.56 -12.03 6.52
C LEU A 8 -1.82 -10.71 6.26
N VAL A 9 -0.65 -10.78 5.63
CA VAL A 9 0.23 -9.63 5.40
C VAL A 9 0.53 -9.44 3.92
N PHE A 10 0.42 -8.20 3.42
CA PHE A 10 0.72 -7.84 2.04
C PHE A 10 1.90 -6.87 1.94
N SER A 11 2.93 -7.22 1.18
CA SER A 11 4.07 -6.31 0.95
C SER A 11 3.71 -5.12 0.04
N GLY A 12 4.58 -4.10 0.04
CA GLY A 12 4.55 -3.03 -0.96
C GLY A 12 4.96 -3.54 -2.35
N GLY A 13 4.47 -2.87 -3.40
CA GLY A 13 4.78 -3.25 -4.79
C GLY A 13 4.09 -2.45 -5.90
N GLY A 14 3.43 -1.33 -5.59
CA GLY A 14 2.74 -0.50 -6.58
C GLY A 14 1.65 -1.28 -7.36
N VAL A 15 1.65 -1.17 -8.68
CA VAL A 15 0.67 -1.82 -9.58
C VAL A 15 0.64 -3.34 -9.43
N TRP A 16 1.72 -3.96 -8.94
CA TRP A 16 1.76 -5.39 -8.66
C TRP A 16 0.72 -5.85 -7.63
N GLY A 17 0.15 -4.94 -6.85
CA GLY A 17 -0.96 -5.24 -5.94
C GLY A 17 -2.16 -5.94 -6.60
N ILE A 18 -2.31 -5.83 -7.93
CA ILE A 18 -3.29 -6.62 -8.71
C ILE A 18 -3.12 -8.13 -8.46
N ALA A 19 -1.89 -8.62 -8.30
CA ALA A 19 -1.63 -10.03 -8.04
C ALA A 19 -2.23 -10.51 -6.70
N TYR A 20 -2.38 -9.62 -5.72
CA TYR A 20 -3.04 -9.98 -4.46
C TYR A 20 -4.51 -10.34 -4.67
N LEU A 21 -5.18 -9.82 -5.70
CA LEU A 21 -6.53 -10.25 -6.03
C LEU A 21 -6.56 -11.73 -6.43
N GLY A 22 -5.53 -12.21 -7.14
CA GLY A 22 -5.41 -13.63 -7.49
C GLY A 22 -5.08 -14.50 -6.29
N VAL A 23 -4.23 -14.01 -5.38
CA VAL A 23 -3.99 -14.70 -4.09
C VAL A 23 -5.28 -14.83 -3.30
N LEU A 24 -6.01 -13.72 -3.14
CA LEU A 24 -7.28 -13.71 -2.42
C LEU A 24 -8.30 -14.64 -3.07
N ASP A 25 -8.44 -14.64 -4.41
CA ASP A 25 -9.32 -15.57 -5.12
C ASP A 25 -9.07 -17.02 -4.70
N TYR A 26 -7.81 -17.46 -4.73
CA TYR A 26 -7.44 -18.80 -4.27
C TYR A 26 -7.77 -19.03 -2.78
N LEU A 27 -7.41 -18.09 -1.90
CA LEU A 27 -7.67 -18.22 -0.46
C LEU A 27 -9.17 -18.32 -0.15
N TYR A 28 -10.01 -17.54 -0.83
CA TYR A 28 -11.45 -17.61 -0.69
C TYR A 28 -12.04 -18.89 -1.31
N SER A 29 -11.55 -19.34 -2.48
CA SER A 29 -12.06 -20.57 -3.12
C SER A 29 -11.78 -21.83 -2.30
N GLU A 30 -10.66 -21.84 -1.56
CA GLU A 30 -10.26 -22.95 -0.69
C GLU A 30 -10.74 -22.78 0.77
N ASN A 31 -11.59 -21.77 1.07
CA ASN A 31 -12.09 -21.46 2.42
C ASN A 31 -10.99 -21.19 3.46
N LEU A 32 -9.83 -20.68 3.04
CA LEU A 32 -8.69 -20.41 3.90
C LEU A 32 -8.82 -19.07 4.67
N MET A 33 -9.83 -18.26 4.35
CA MET A 33 -10.06 -16.96 4.98
C MET A 33 -10.86 -17.02 6.29
N GLU A 34 -11.44 -18.18 6.65
CA GLU A 34 -12.40 -18.31 7.76
C GLU A 34 -11.84 -17.90 9.14
N ASN A 35 -10.56 -18.19 9.39
CA ASN A 35 -9.90 -17.93 10.68
C ASN A 35 -9.07 -16.64 10.69
N VAL A 36 -9.11 -15.85 9.62
CA VAL A 36 -8.32 -14.63 9.54
C VAL A 36 -8.96 -13.56 10.42
N GLU A 37 -8.17 -13.03 11.36
CA GLU A 37 -8.57 -11.99 12.31
C GLU A 37 -7.91 -10.65 11.95
N ARG A 38 -6.64 -10.69 11.52
CA ARG A 38 -5.80 -9.50 11.33
C ARG A 38 -5.29 -9.42 9.90
N ILE A 39 -5.35 -8.23 9.33
CA ILE A 39 -4.79 -7.93 8.02
C ILE A 39 -3.80 -6.78 8.14
N ALA A 40 -2.61 -6.94 7.56
CA ALA A 40 -1.64 -5.86 7.46
C ALA A 40 -1.17 -5.59 6.05
N GLY A 41 -0.76 -4.35 5.78
CA GLY A 41 -0.19 -4.02 4.48
C GLY A 41 0.62 -2.74 4.43
N THR A 42 1.51 -2.71 3.44
CA THR A 42 2.34 -1.56 3.08
C THR A 42 2.07 -1.15 1.64
N SER A 43 1.93 0.15 1.34
CA SER A 43 1.78 0.68 -0.02
C SER A 43 0.59 0.05 -0.76
N ALA A 44 0.81 -0.57 -1.92
CA ALA A 44 -0.23 -1.35 -2.60
C ALA A 44 -0.86 -2.44 -1.71
N GLY A 45 -0.07 -3.07 -0.83
CA GLY A 45 -0.57 -3.99 0.18
C GLY A 45 -1.49 -3.33 1.19
N ALA A 46 -1.31 -2.04 1.52
CA ALA A 46 -2.20 -1.30 2.41
C ALA A 46 -3.60 -1.09 1.80
N ILE A 47 -3.67 -0.88 0.47
CA ILE A 47 -4.94 -0.80 -0.26
C ILE A 47 -5.65 -2.15 -0.18
N THR A 48 -4.97 -3.24 -0.55
CA THR A 48 -5.52 -4.60 -0.46
C THR A 48 -5.92 -4.96 0.96
N ALA A 49 -5.11 -4.60 1.95
CA ALA A 49 -5.40 -4.81 3.37
C ALA A 49 -6.70 -4.12 3.80
N CYS A 50 -6.86 -2.85 3.42
CA CYS A 50 -8.07 -2.07 3.68
C CYS A 50 -9.30 -2.74 3.05
N LEU A 51 -9.25 -3.11 1.77
CA LEU A 51 -10.37 -3.77 1.10
C LEU A 51 -10.72 -5.14 1.73
N THR A 52 -9.69 -5.92 2.08
CA THR A 52 -9.86 -7.24 2.70
C THR A 52 -10.44 -7.11 4.10
N SER A 53 -10.10 -6.06 4.84
CA SER A 53 -10.60 -5.82 6.20
C SER A 53 -12.12 -5.63 6.26
N PHE A 54 -12.77 -5.24 5.16
CA PHE A 54 -14.22 -5.15 5.11
C PHE A 54 -14.94 -6.49 5.29
N ASN A 55 -14.19 -7.61 5.22
CA ASN A 55 -14.68 -8.97 5.41
C ASN A 55 -15.86 -9.30 4.47
N LEU A 56 -15.70 -8.89 3.20
CA LEU A 56 -16.67 -9.10 2.14
C LEU A 56 -16.47 -10.47 1.49
N PRO A 57 -17.53 -11.06 0.90
CA PRO A 57 -17.35 -12.12 -0.09
C PRO A 57 -16.39 -11.66 -1.20
N PHE A 58 -15.55 -12.57 -1.70
CA PHE A 58 -14.55 -12.23 -2.70
C PHE A 58 -15.13 -11.56 -3.95
N SER A 59 -16.32 -11.97 -4.39
CA SER A 59 -17.00 -11.36 -5.54
C SER A 59 -17.30 -9.86 -5.33
N GLU A 60 -17.70 -9.46 -4.12
CA GLU A 60 -17.94 -8.04 -3.78
C GLU A 60 -16.64 -7.27 -3.62
N LEU A 61 -15.64 -7.86 -2.95
CA LEU A 61 -14.30 -7.28 -2.84
C LEU A 61 -13.71 -7.03 -4.23
N ARG A 62 -13.87 -7.99 -5.14
CA ARG A 62 -13.37 -7.92 -6.51
C ARG A 62 -14.03 -6.80 -7.31
N ILE A 63 -15.35 -6.62 -7.18
CA ILE A 63 -16.06 -5.49 -7.81
C ILE A 63 -15.49 -4.15 -7.33
N ILE A 64 -15.23 -4.02 -6.03
CA ILE A 64 -14.63 -2.80 -5.47
C ILE A 64 -13.23 -2.61 -6.06
N ALA A 65 -12.37 -3.63 -6.00
CA ALA A 65 -11.01 -3.55 -6.51
C ALA A 65 -10.95 -3.19 -8.02
N ASP A 66 -11.83 -3.77 -8.83
CA ASP A 66 -11.92 -3.50 -10.27
C ASP A 66 -12.51 -2.13 -10.61
N SER A 67 -13.15 -1.46 -9.64
CA SER A 67 -13.61 -0.07 -9.84
C SER A 67 -12.45 0.95 -9.83
N LEU A 68 -11.27 0.56 -9.36
CA LEU A 68 -10.10 1.43 -9.34
C LEU A 68 -9.54 1.61 -10.76
N ASP A 69 -9.71 2.81 -11.32
CA ASP A 69 -9.01 3.22 -12.53
C ASP A 69 -7.53 3.51 -12.25
N TYR A 70 -6.66 2.54 -12.52
CA TYR A 70 -5.22 2.64 -12.30
C TYR A 70 -4.60 3.82 -13.06
N SER A 71 -5.10 4.14 -14.26
CA SER A 71 -4.55 5.23 -15.08
C SER A 71 -4.68 6.62 -14.44
N LYS A 72 -5.64 6.77 -13.52
CA LYS A 72 -5.88 8.01 -12.75
C LYS A 72 -5.12 8.06 -11.43
N VAL A 73 -4.49 6.97 -11.02
CA VAL A 73 -3.77 6.90 -9.73
C VAL A 73 -2.60 7.91 -9.70
N PRO A 74 -1.76 8.04 -10.74
CA PRO A 74 -0.84 9.16 -10.87
C PRO A 74 -1.60 10.44 -11.25
N GLY A 75 -2.19 11.11 -10.26
CA GLY A 75 -2.98 12.31 -10.48
C GLY A 75 -2.13 13.46 -11.04
N GLN A 76 -2.61 14.09 -12.11
CA GLN A 76 -1.95 15.24 -12.74
C GLN A 76 -2.52 16.59 -12.27
N ASP A 77 -3.37 16.61 -11.24
CA ASP A 77 -4.24 17.73 -10.83
C ASP A 77 -3.66 19.12 -11.13
N GLU A 78 -4.43 19.90 -11.90
CA GLU A 78 -4.14 21.28 -12.30
C GLU A 78 -4.17 22.28 -11.13
N VAL A 79 -4.70 21.90 -9.96
CA VAL A 79 -4.99 22.81 -8.82
C VAL A 79 -3.78 23.64 -8.37
N PHE A 80 -2.55 23.22 -8.69
CA PHE A 80 -1.33 23.93 -8.31
C PHE A 80 -0.54 24.60 -9.44
N THR A 81 -0.98 24.54 -10.71
CA THR A 81 -0.35 25.34 -11.79
C THR A 81 -0.53 26.85 -11.60
N GLN A 82 -1.38 27.29 -10.67
CA GLN A 82 -1.61 28.71 -10.37
C GLN A 82 -0.56 29.38 -9.47
N ARG A 83 0.34 28.65 -8.79
CA ARG A 83 1.52 29.27 -8.16
C ARG A 83 2.69 29.25 -9.12
N THR A 84 2.54 29.95 -10.23
CA THR A 84 3.56 30.13 -11.25
C THR A 84 4.83 30.68 -10.60
N LEU A 85 5.92 29.91 -10.67
CA LEU A 85 7.26 30.42 -10.35
C LEU A 85 7.50 31.72 -11.12
N SER A 86 8.15 32.71 -10.47
CA SER A 86 8.51 33.93 -11.19
C SER A 86 9.34 33.56 -12.43
N PRO A 87 9.16 34.25 -13.56
CA PRO A 87 9.81 33.89 -14.82
C PRO A 87 11.34 33.78 -14.71
N THR A 88 11.95 34.54 -13.80
CA THR A 88 13.38 34.50 -13.49
C THR A 88 13.82 33.18 -12.86
N ILE A 89 13.08 32.69 -11.85
CA ILE A 89 13.37 31.42 -11.18
C ILE A 89 13.09 30.26 -12.14
N LYS A 90 12.01 30.38 -12.94
CA LYS A 90 11.64 29.44 -14.00
C LYS A 90 12.80 29.24 -14.99
N LYS A 91 13.44 30.33 -15.43
CA LYS A 91 14.57 30.30 -16.38
C LYS A 91 15.86 29.70 -15.79
N GLN A 92 16.17 29.96 -14.51
CA GLN A 92 17.35 29.38 -13.86
C GLN A 92 17.20 27.88 -13.61
N LEU A 93 16.02 27.43 -13.16
CA LEU A 93 15.75 26.01 -12.91
C LEU A 93 15.66 25.20 -14.21
N ASN A 94 15.09 25.76 -15.28
CA ASN A 94 15.07 25.13 -16.61
C ASN A 94 16.47 24.77 -17.12
N LYS A 95 17.45 25.64 -16.84
CA LYS A 95 18.83 25.46 -17.30
C LYS A 95 19.55 24.31 -16.60
N VAL A 96 19.05 23.88 -15.43
CA VAL A 96 19.65 22.83 -14.59
C VAL A 96 18.86 21.53 -14.65
N PHE A 97 17.52 21.58 -14.72
CA PHE A 97 16.67 20.39 -14.51
C PHE A 97 15.67 20.08 -15.64
N GLY A 98 15.66 20.83 -16.75
CA GLY A 98 14.88 20.52 -17.96
C GLY A 98 13.36 20.77 -17.86
N ASN A 99 12.63 20.10 -16.94
CA ASN A 99 11.17 20.17 -16.84
C ASN A 99 10.71 20.71 -15.46
N ILE A 100 10.42 22.02 -15.40
CA ILE A 100 10.30 22.79 -14.14
C ILE A 100 9.12 22.38 -13.24
N ASP A 101 7.97 22.06 -13.82
CA ASP A 101 6.74 21.92 -13.01
C ASP A 101 6.81 20.66 -12.14
N CYS A 102 7.46 19.62 -12.64
CA CYS A 102 7.73 18.36 -11.95
C CYS A 102 8.81 18.47 -10.89
N VAL A 103 9.89 19.20 -11.19
CA VAL A 103 11.00 19.46 -10.28
C VAL A 103 10.57 20.39 -9.15
N TYR A 104 9.65 21.33 -9.40
CA TYR A 104 9.07 22.18 -8.37
C TYR A 104 8.25 21.37 -7.35
N ARG A 105 7.38 20.46 -7.81
CA ARG A 105 6.61 19.57 -6.91
C ARG A 105 7.53 18.64 -6.12
N LEU A 106 8.56 18.09 -6.76
CA LEU A 106 9.61 17.31 -6.09
C LEU A 106 10.32 18.11 -4.99
N ILE A 107 10.59 19.40 -5.21
CA ILE A 107 11.31 20.25 -4.23
C ILE A 107 10.40 20.83 -3.14
N LYS A 108 9.10 21.06 -3.41
CA LYS A 108 8.17 21.71 -2.46
C LYS A 108 7.22 20.76 -1.73
N GLN A 109 6.85 19.66 -2.38
CA GLN A 109 5.90 18.67 -1.89
C GLN A 109 6.48 17.25 -1.85
N TYR A 110 7.76 17.09 -2.22
CA TYR A 110 8.51 15.83 -2.16
C TYR A 110 7.97 14.72 -3.11
N GLY A 111 7.26 15.08 -4.19
CA GLY A 111 6.76 14.13 -5.19
C GLY A 111 6.29 14.74 -6.52
N TRP A 112 6.02 13.91 -7.52
CA TRP A 112 5.69 14.30 -8.91
C TRP A 112 4.18 14.30 -9.18
N TYR A 113 3.47 13.30 -8.65
CA TYR A 113 2.06 13.04 -8.86
C TYR A 113 1.23 13.27 -7.59
N SER A 114 -0.02 13.69 -7.79
CA SER A 114 -1.03 13.80 -6.74
C SER A 114 -1.60 12.43 -6.41
N SER A 115 -1.87 12.18 -5.12
CA SER A 115 -2.59 11.00 -4.63
C SER A 115 -4.08 11.28 -4.35
N THR A 116 -4.62 12.39 -4.86
CA THR A 116 -5.99 12.83 -4.57
C THR A 116 -7.06 11.90 -5.14
N TYR A 117 -6.89 11.40 -6.36
CA TYR A 117 -7.85 10.47 -6.97
C TYR A 117 -8.05 9.22 -6.10
N ILE A 118 -6.95 8.56 -5.72
CA ILE A 118 -7.02 7.35 -4.91
C ILE A 118 -7.51 7.61 -3.50
N TYR A 119 -7.16 8.76 -2.91
CA TYR A 119 -7.72 9.19 -1.63
C TYR A 119 -9.24 9.31 -1.68
N ASN A 120 -9.79 10.00 -2.69
CA ASN A 120 -11.22 10.16 -2.85
C ASN A 120 -11.92 8.82 -3.15
N TRP A 121 -11.27 7.96 -3.95
CA TRP A 121 -11.77 6.62 -4.22
C TRP A 121 -11.83 5.80 -2.91
N LEU A 122 -10.77 5.80 -2.09
CA LEU A 122 -10.75 5.13 -0.79
C LEU A 122 -11.84 5.65 0.15
N GLN A 123 -12.00 6.97 0.27
CA GLN A 123 -13.07 7.57 1.08
C GLN A 123 -14.44 7.08 0.63
N THR A 124 -14.67 7.00 -0.67
CA THR A 124 -15.93 6.49 -1.24
C THR A 124 -16.13 5.01 -0.88
N GLN A 125 -15.14 4.16 -1.14
CA GLN A 125 -15.27 2.71 -0.90
C GLN A 125 -15.44 2.38 0.58
N ILE A 126 -14.70 3.06 1.46
CA ILE A 126 -14.82 2.92 2.92
C ILE A 126 -16.22 3.38 3.35
N ALA A 127 -16.69 4.54 2.90
CA ALA A 127 -18.00 5.05 3.29
C ALA A 127 -19.16 4.11 2.91
N MET A 128 -19.05 3.39 1.79
CA MET A 128 -20.03 2.39 1.36
C MET A 128 -20.14 1.17 2.28
N GLN A 129 -19.18 0.98 3.20
CA GLN A 129 -19.19 -0.13 4.18
C GLN A 129 -19.80 0.26 5.54
N PHE A 130 -20.14 1.53 5.75
CA PHE A 130 -20.74 2.03 6.98
C PHE A 130 -22.22 2.38 6.79
N ASP A 131 -22.96 2.39 7.90
CA ASP A 131 -24.31 2.91 7.97
C ASP A 131 -24.26 4.44 8.11
N ILE A 132 -24.47 5.12 6.98
CA ILE A 132 -24.42 6.57 6.86
C ILE A 132 -25.45 7.31 7.73
N SER A 133 -26.50 6.61 8.19
CA SER A 133 -27.47 7.17 9.13
C SER A 133 -26.92 7.26 10.56
N LYS A 134 -25.93 6.44 10.91
CA LYS A 134 -25.33 6.37 12.25
C LYS A 134 -24.08 7.23 12.36
N LYS A 135 -23.28 7.31 11.30
CA LYS A 135 -22.07 8.14 11.25
C LYS A 135 -21.76 8.56 9.81
N GLN A 136 -21.29 9.80 9.65
CA GLN A 136 -20.80 10.32 8.37
C GLN A 136 -19.28 10.22 8.31
N PRO A 137 -18.67 10.21 7.11
CA PRO A 137 -17.21 10.31 6.95
C PRO A 137 -16.63 11.55 7.65
N PRO A 138 -15.33 11.55 8.01
CA PRO A 138 -14.33 10.49 7.78
C PRO A 138 -14.47 9.30 8.76
N TYR A 139 -13.96 8.14 8.36
CA TYR A 139 -13.94 6.92 9.18
C TYR A 139 -12.53 6.57 9.65
N THR A 140 -12.42 6.32 10.95
CA THR A 140 -11.17 6.11 11.68
C THR A 140 -10.95 4.65 12.03
N PHE A 141 -9.78 4.29 12.53
CA PHE A 141 -9.52 2.93 12.99
C PHE A 141 -10.42 2.49 14.16
N ALA A 142 -10.82 3.42 15.04
CA ALA A 142 -11.80 3.15 16.08
C ALA A 142 -13.19 2.83 15.51
N ASP A 143 -13.55 3.46 14.38
CA ASP A 143 -14.81 3.17 13.71
C ASP A 143 -14.81 1.76 13.10
N PHE A 144 -13.68 1.30 12.57
CA PHE A 144 -13.51 -0.07 12.04
C PHE A 144 -13.69 -1.15 13.12
N GLN A 145 -13.55 -0.80 14.40
CA GLN A 145 -13.82 -1.69 15.53
C GLN A 145 -15.26 -1.63 16.03
N ASN A 146 -16.06 -0.67 15.54
CA ASN A 146 -17.41 -0.44 16.02
C ASN A 146 -18.45 -1.05 15.08
N THR A 147 -18.70 -2.35 15.24
CA THR A 147 -19.66 -3.10 14.41
C THR A 147 -21.06 -2.48 14.36
N SER A 148 -21.47 -1.73 15.40
CA SER A 148 -22.79 -1.10 15.44
C SER A 148 -23.03 -0.05 14.36
N ILE A 149 -21.96 0.54 13.80
CA ILE A 149 -22.03 1.54 12.72
C ILE A 149 -21.69 0.96 11.35
N HIS A 150 -21.35 -0.33 11.26
CA HIS A 150 -21.08 -1.00 10.00
C HIS A 150 -22.38 -1.34 9.26
N LYS A 151 -22.30 -1.39 7.94
CA LYS A 151 -23.40 -1.86 7.11
C LYS A 151 -23.75 -3.31 7.50
N ASN A 152 -25.04 -3.55 7.76
CA ASN A 152 -25.56 -4.85 8.19
C ASN A 152 -24.91 -5.42 9.48
N ASN A 153 -24.28 -4.57 10.31
CA ASN A 153 -23.50 -5.01 11.47
C ASN A 153 -22.43 -6.06 11.13
N ARG A 154 -21.86 -6.01 9.92
CA ARG A 154 -20.80 -6.94 9.49
C ARG A 154 -19.51 -6.64 10.26
N PRO A 155 -18.89 -7.62 10.95
CA PRO A 155 -17.60 -7.40 11.60
C PRO A 155 -16.51 -7.21 10.54
N PHE A 156 -15.62 -6.25 10.76
CA PHE A 156 -14.42 -6.08 9.97
C PHE A 156 -13.26 -6.82 10.62
N LEU A 157 -12.23 -7.12 9.84
CA LEU A 157 -10.97 -7.66 10.33
C LEU A 157 -10.12 -6.52 10.91
N ASP A 158 -9.24 -6.85 11.86
CA ASP A 158 -8.34 -5.86 12.45
C ASP A 158 -7.32 -5.39 11.40
N LEU A 159 -7.32 -4.08 11.13
CA LEU A 159 -6.51 -3.48 10.08
C LEU A 159 -5.25 -2.81 10.64
N TYR A 160 -4.10 -3.15 10.04
CA TYR A 160 -2.80 -2.57 10.37
C TYR A 160 -2.11 -2.05 9.11
N LEU A 161 -1.82 -0.75 9.06
CA LEU A 161 -1.18 -0.13 7.88
C LEU A 161 0.18 0.44 8.25
N LEU A 162 1.15 0.31 7.36
CA LEU A 162 2.50 0.81 7.61
C LEU A 162 2.77 2.10 6.84
N GLY A 163 3.31 3.10 7.54
CA GLY A 163 3.85 4.31 6.93
C GLY A 163 5.23 4.64 7.48
N THR A 164 5.90 5.59 6.85
CA THR A 164 7.18 6.11 7.33
C THR A 164 7.01 7.54 7.82
N ASP A 165 7.26 7.78 9.10
CA ASP A 165 7.42 9.13 9.65
C ASP A 165 8.82 9.63 9.28
N VAL A 166 8.89 10.47 8.25
CA VAL A 166 10.15 11.03 7.75
C VAL A 166 10.69 12.08 8.73
N SER A 167 9.83 12.73 9.50
CA SER A 167 10.23 13.77 10.45
C SER A 167 10.97 13.18 11.64
N ASN A 168 10.55 12.00 12.10
CA ASN A 168 11.16 11.28 13.20
C ASN A 168 12.06 10.10 12.75
N GLN A 169 12.08 9.77 11.45
CA GLN A 169 12.87 8.70 10.84
C GLN A 169 12.50 7.30 11.38
N THR A 170 11.21 7.05 11.54
CA THR A 170 10.68 5.80 12.13
C THR A 170 9.53 5.22 11.31
N SER A 171 9.40 3.90 11.31
CA SER A 171 8.17 3.23 10.86
C SER A 171 7.03 3.50 11.83
N VAL A 172 5.83 3.69 11.30
CA VAL A 172 4.60 3.86 12.07
C VAL A 172 3.60 2.81 11.64
N VAL A 173 2.99 2.15 12.63
CA VAL A 173 1.85 1.25 12.43
C VAL A 173 0.60 2.05 12.74
N PHE A 174 -0.29 2.19 11.76
CA PHE A 174 -1.62 2.74 11.95
C PHE A 174 -2.59 1.59 12.21
N SER A 175 -3.28 1.64 13.35
CA SER A 175 -4.22 0.61 13.79
C SER A 175 -5.20 1.19 14.82
N ALA A 176 -6.19 0.40 15.24
CA ALA A 176 -7.08 0.77 16.33
C ALA A 176 -6.35 0.90 17.67
N ASP A 177 -5.27 0.13 17.88
CA ASP A 177 -4.50 0.15 19.12
C ASP A 177 -3.56 1.35 19.21
N SER A 178 -2.89 1.69 18.10
CA SER A 178 -1.85 2.72 18.07
C SER A 178 -2.36 4.09 17.66
N THR A 179 -3.33 4.16 16.75
CA THR A 179 -3.82 5.39 16.12
C THR A 179 -5.33 5.38 15.91
N PRO A 180 -6.14 5.13 16.96
CA PRO A 180 -7.58 4.91 16.84
C PRO A 180 -8.34 6.02 16.11
N TYR A 181 -7.88 7.27 16.23
CA TYR A 181 -8.57 8.44 15.70
C TYR A 181 -8.05 8.93 14.33
N VAL A 182 -7.07 8.24 13.74
CA VAL A 182 -6.59 8.56 12.39
C VAL A 182 -7.59 8.04 11.36
N GLU A 183 -7.88 8.83 10.33
CA GLU A 183 -8.71 8.41 9.20
C GLU A 183 -8.03 7.27 8.42
N VAL A 184 -8.75 6.17 8.19
CA VAL A 184 -8.19 5.00 7.49
C VAL A 184 -7.79 5.35 6.05
N ALA A 185 -8.58 6.15 5.34
CA ALA A 185 -8.26 6.61 4.00
C ALA A 185 -6.96 7.45 3.97
N GLU A 186 -6.73 8.29 4.98
CA GLU A 186 -5.49 9.08 5.12
C GLU A 186 -4.29 8.16 5.41
N ALA A 187 -4.44 7.17 6.28
CA ALA A 187 -3.39 6.20 6.57
C ALA A 187 -3.00 5.35 5.36
N VAL A 188 -3.97 4.89 4.55
CA VAL A 188 -3.68 4.21 3.27
C VAL A 188 -2.97 5.18 2.31
N ARG A 189 -3.43 6.44 2.19
CA ARG A 189 -2.80 7.46 1.34
C ARG A 189 -1.34 7.71 1.75
N ILE A 190 -1.06 7.82 3.06
CA ILE A 190 0.30 7.90 3.60
C ILE A 190 1.10 6.68 3.17
N SER A 191 0.55 5.48 3.38
CA SER A 191 1.23 4.23 3.10
C SER A 191 1.65 4.07 1.64
N MET A 192 0.99 4.77 0.71
CA MET A 192 1.28 4.73 -0.72
C MET A 192 2.01 5.98 -1.27
N SER A 193 2.45 6.91 -0.41
CA SER A 193 3.16 8.13 -0.83
C SER A 193 4.63 7.86 -1.19
N VAL A 194 4.84 7.06 -2.24
CA VAL A 194 6.17 6.64 -2.70
C VAL A 194 7.02 7.88 -2.97
N PRO A 195 8.18 8.05 -2.30
CA PRO A 195 8.99 9.25 -2.45
C PRO A 195 9.36 9.52 -3.91
N ILE A 196 9.47 10.78 -4.30
CA ILE A 196 9.69 11.25 -5.69
C ILE A 196 8.46 11.05 -6.58
N PHE A 197 7.78 9.92 -6.51
CA PHE A 197 6.62 9.63 -7.36
C PHE A 197 5.36 10.33 -6.86
N PHE A 198 4.97 10.14 -5.60
CA PHE A 198 3.82 10.80 -4.97
C PHE A 198 4.25 11.87 -3.96
N GLU A 199 3.41 12.89 -3.79
CA GLU A 199 3.62 13.89 -2.73
C GLU A 199 3.67 13.26 -1.33
N ALA A 200 4.55 13.79 -0.48
CA ALA A 200 4.58 13.43 0.93
C ALA A 200 3.37 14.04 1.66
N ILE A 201 2.78 13.28 2.59
CA ILE A 201 1.61 13.72 3.35
C ILE A 201 2.08 14.47 4.59
N LYS A 202 1.49 15.64 4.83
CA LYS A 202 1.74 16.43 6.02
C LYS A 202 0.49 16.39 6.89
N THR A 203 0.58 15.78 8.07
CA THR A 203 -0.56 15.66 8.97
C THR A 203 -0.21 16.12 10.38
N THR A 204 -1.22 16.66 11.06
CA THR A 204 -1.18 17.00 12.49
C THR A 204 -1.93 15.96 13.33
N ALA A 205 -2.59 14.98 12.70
CA ALA A 205 -3.35 13.94 13.38
C ALA A 205 -2.49 13.10 14.35
N LEU A 206 -1.18 13.06 14.12
CA LEU A 206 -0.20 12.33 14.94
C LEU A 206 0.73 13.24 15.77
N THR A 207 0.51 14.56 15.75
CA THR A 207 1.33 15.47 16.56
C THR A 207 0.89 15.44 18.02
N THR A 208 1.83 15.24 18.95
CA THR A 208 1.61 15.57 20.36
C THR A 208 1.52 17.10 20.50
N ALA A 209 0.69 17.58 21.43
CA ALA A 209 0.36 18.99 21.65
C ALA A 209 1.55 19.96 21.87
N GLN A 210 2.79 19.45 21.93
CA GLN A 210 4.01 20.22 22.15
C GLN A 210 4.73 20.68 20.86
N LYS A 211 4.39 20.13 19.68
CA LYS A 211 4.97 20.57 18.39
C LYS A 211 3.84 20.90 17.41
N ASN A 212 3.52 22.19 17.27
CA ASN A 212 2.57 22.71 16.26
C ASN A 212 3.06 22.58 14.79
N ASN A 213 4.15 21.85 14.53
CA ASN A 213 4.64 21.64 13.18
C ASN A 213 4.05 20.33 12.65
N PRO A 214 3.49 20.31 11.42
CA PRO A 214 2.99 19.07 10.83
C PRO A 214 4.12 18.06 10.64
N LEU A 215 3.87 16.80 11.00
CA LEU A 215 4.76 15.70 10.69
C LEU A 215 4.63 15.35 9.21
N VAL A 216 5.76 15.01 8.60
CA VAL A 216 5.88 14.60 7.20
C VAL A 216 5.97 13.09 7.13
N PHE A 217 5.05 12.48 6.38
CA PHE A 217 4.97 11.05 6.16
C PHE A 217 5.19 10.69 4.69
N SER A 218 5.69 9.48 4.47
CA SER A 218 5.88 8.86 3.15
C SER A 218 5.50 7.37 3.21
N ASP A 219 5.59 6.70 2.06
CA ASP A 219 5.28 5.28 1.89
C ASP A 219 5.98 4.41 2.95
N GLY A 220 5.25 3.42 3.47
CA GLY A 220 5.79 2.50 4.47
C GLY A 220 6.95 1.65 3.93
N GLY A 221 7.04 1.47 2.62
CA GLY A 221 8.07 0.71 1.93
C GLY A 221 9.48 1.29 2.06
N LEU A 222 9.59 2.56 2.45
CA LEU A 222 10.90 3.17 2.75
C LEU A 222 11.62 2.47 3.91
N LEU A 223 10.89 1.97 4.90
CA LEU A 223 11.45 1.31 6.09
C LEU A 223 10.89 -0.09 6.38
N ALA A 224 9.68 -0.41 5.90
CA ALA A 224 8.94 -1.63 6.22
C ALA A 224 8.07 -2.11 5.04
N VAL A 225 8.71 -2.45 3.92
CA VAL A 225 8.07 -2.98 2.69
C VAL A 225 7.27 -4.24 2.95
N TYR A 226 7.72 -5.09 3.88
CA TYR A 226 7.08 -6.37 4.17
C TYR A 226 6.98 -6.62 5.68
N PRO A 227 5.85 -6.24 6.31
CA PRO A 227 5.70 -6.28 7.77
C PRO A 227 5.27 -7.66 8.27
N ILE A 228 5.92 -8.73 7.79
CA ILE A 228 5.53 -10.12 8.08
C ILE A 228 5.64 -10.46 9.57
N GLU A 229 6.58 -9.83 10.28
CA GLU A 229 6.82 -10.07 11.71
C GLU A 229 5.93 -9.22 12.64
N LEU A 230 5.02 -8.39 12.09
CA LEU A 230 4.23 -7.43 12.86
C LEU A 230 3.47 -8.09 14.02
N PHE A 231 3.00 -9.32 13.83
CA PHE A 231 2.16 -10.03 14.79
C PHE A 231 2.90 -11.08 15.62
N ASP A 232 4.21 -11.25 15.44
CA ASP A 232 4.98 -12.34 16.07
C ASP A 232 5.12 -12.15 17.60
N LYS A 233 4.80 -10.94 18.11
CA LYS A 233 4.73 -10.66 19.56
C LYS A 233 3.39 -11.04 20.20
N ILE A 234 2.33 -11.17 19.40
CA ILE A 234 0.96 -11.38 19.88
C ILE A 234 0.33 -12.69 19.37
N SER A 235 1.00 -13.39 18.45
CA SER A 235 0.60 -14.68 17.87
C SER A 235 1.84 -15.50 17.51
N LEU A 236 1.69 -16.79 17.28
CA LEU A 236 2.79 -17.61 16.77
C LEU A 236 3.14 -17.17 15.34
N ALA A 237 4.42 -17.09 15.00
CA ALA A 237 4.85 -16.67 13.67
C ALA A 237 4.21 -17.51 12.54
N GLN A 238 3.99 -18.80 12.79
CA GLN A 238 3.32 -19.75 11.89
C GLN A 238 1.87 -19.35 11.55
N GLN A 239 1.23 -18.54 12.40
CA GLN A 239 -0.15 -18.07 12.20
C GLN A 239 -0.23 -16.82 11.32
N THR A 240 0.89 -16.31 10.83
CA THR A 240 0.93 -15.21 9.87
C THR A 240 1.30 -15.73 8.50
N LEU A 241 0.36 -15.61 7.55
CA LEU A 241 0.64 -15.83 6.14
C LEU A 241 0.99 -14.48 5.51
N GLY A 242 2.09 -14.40 4.77
CA GLY A 242 2.45 -13.20 4.06
C GLY A 242 2.45 -13.39 2.54
N CYS A 243 2.36 -12.29 1.81
CA CYS A 243 2.47 -12.24 0.35
C CYS A 243 3.60 -11.28 -0.01
N MET A 244 4.61 -11.78 -0.72
CA MET A 244 5.84 -11.05 -1.04
C MET A 244 6.11 -11.09 -2.54
N PHE A 245 6.38 -9.92 -3.14
CA PHE A 245 6.88 -9.88 -4.52
C PHE A 245 8.36 -10.26 -4.58
N THR A 246 8.73 -11.17 -5.47
CA THR A 246 10.11 -11.66 -5.58
C THR A 246 10.81 -11.32 -6.89
N SER A 247 10.13 -10.56 -7.76
CA SER A 247 10.67 -10.15 -9.06
C SER A 247 11.99 -9.41 -8.92
N PRO A 248 12.97 -9.70 -9.80
CA PRO A 248 14.23 -8.99 -9.79
C PRO A 248 14.00 -7.52 -10.17
N LEU A 249 14.65 -6.61 -9.44
CA LEU A 249 14.80 -5.23 -9.89
C LEU A 249 15.66 -5.25 -11.16
N ILE A 250 15.15 -4.67 -12.25
CA ILE A 250 15.90 -4.54 -13.50
C ILE A 250 16.88 -3.36 -13.32
N PRO A 251 18.20 -3.56 -13.49
CA PRO A 251 19.16 -2.47 -13.41
C PRO A 251 18.95 -1.47 -14.57
N GLU A 252 18.67 -0.22 -14.25
CA GLU A 252 18.53 0.86 -15.22
C GLU A 252 19.76 1.78 -15.17
N PRO A 253 20.15 2.41 -16.29
CA PRO A 253 21.26 3.37 -16.29
C PRO A 253 20.91 4.63 -15.49
N ILE A 254 21.85 5.10 -14.67
CA ILE A 254 21.74 6.38 -13.95
C ILE A 254 22.19 7.51 -14.88
N GLN A 255 21.25 8.30 -15.40
CA GLN A 255 21.54 9.38 -16.35
C GLN A 255 21.44 10.77 -15.71
N ASN A 256 20.64 10.90 -14.65
CA ASN A 256 20.40 12.18 -13.99
C ASN A 256 20.25 12.04 -12.46
N LEU A 257 20.11 13.17 -11.76
CA LEU A 257 19.99 13.20 -10.30
C LEU A 257 18.75 12.45 -9.78
N ILE A 258 17.65 12.49 -10.52
CA ILE A 258 16.40 11.82 -10.12
C ILE A 258 16.59 10.30 -10.20
N ASP A 259 17.24 9.81 -11.25
CA ASP A 259 17.60 8.39 -11.36
C ASP A 259 18.49 8.00 -10.19
N PHE A 260 19.50 8.81 -9.84
CA PHE A 260 20.40 8.56 -8.72
C PHE A 260 19.66 8.46 -7.38
N ILE A 261 18.78 9.42 -7.06
CA ILE A 261 17.99 9.38 -5.80
C ILE A 261 17.03 8.18 -5.82
N SER A 262 16.40 7.89 -6.96
CA SER A 262 15.51 6.72 -7.11
C SER A 262 16.26 5.41 -6.86
N HIS A 263 17.50 5.29 -7.34
CA HIS A 263 18.35 4.12 -7.07
C HIS A 263 18.75 4.02 -5.59
N ILE A 264 19.02 5.13 -4.91
CA ILE A 264 19.25 5.13 -3.45
C ILE A 264 18.00 4.64 -2.71
N LEU A 265 16.82 5.16 -3.06
CA LEU A 265 15.57 4.73 -2.43
C LEU A 265 15.32 3.24 -2.69
N SER A 266 15.47 2.78 -3.94
CA SER A 266 15.35 1.37 -4.30
C SER A 266 16.34 0.46 -3.56
N SER A 267 17.52 0.96 -3.18
CA SER A 267 18.48 0.19 -2.38
C SER A 267 17.94 -0.20 -1.00
N THR A 268 17.06 0.63 -0.42
CA THR A 268 16.37 0.30 0.84
C THR A 268 15.40 -0.87 0.66
N THR A 269 14.70 -0.93 -0.47
CA THR A 269 13.85 -2.07 -0.84
C THR A 269 14.69 -3.33 -1.03
N THR A 270 15.81 -3.24 -1.76
CA THR A 270 16.74 -4.37 -1.96
C THR A 270 17.26 -4.91 -0.64
N LEU A 271 17.66 -4.03 0.29
CA LEU A 271 18.14 -4.43 1.61
C LEU A 271 17.07 -5.23 2.37
N GLN A 272 15.81 -4.78 2.35
CA GLN A 272 14.71 -5.48 3.01
C GLN A 272 14.40 -6.83 2.35
N MET A 273 14.45 -6.91 1.01
CA MET A 273 14.31 -8.19 0.29
C MET A 273 15.45 -9.17 0.62
N ASP A 274 16.68 -8.68 0.80
CA ASP A 274 17.81 -9.50 1.19
C ASP A 274 17.70 -10.04 2.62
N TYR A 275 17.16 -9.26 3.56
CA TYR A 275 16.82 -9.75 4.89
C TYR A 275 15.78 -10.87 4.82
N TYR A 276 14.69 -10.65 4.09
CA TYR A 276 13.66 -11.68 3.88
C TYR A 276 14.23 -12.98 3.31
N ARG A 277 15.06 -12.90 2.26
CA ARG A 277 15.68 -14.08 1.62
C ARG A 277 16.66 -14.85 2.51
N ARG A 278 17.12 -14.25 3.61
CA ARG A 278 18.03 -14.87 4.58
C ARG A 278 17.31 -15.42 5.80
N ASP A 279 15.99 -15.26 5.89
CA ASP A 279 15.17 -15.74 6.99
C ASP A 279 14.25 -16.90 6.53
N PRO A 280 14.63 -18.16 6.82
CA PRO A 280 13.84 -19.32 6.46
C PRO A 280 12.45 -19.36 7.13
N GLU A 281 12.29 -18.77 8.32
CA GLU A 281 10.99 -18.75 8.99
C GLU A 281 10.01 -17.82 8.27
N CYS A 282 10.47 -16.63 7.89
CA CYS A 282 9.70 -15.71 7.05
C CYS A 282 9.37 -16.36 5.70
N MET A 283 10.37 -16.90 4.98
CA MET A 283 10.13 -17.53 3.67
C MET A 283 9.12 -18.68 3.72
N ARG A 284 9.14 -19.49 4.78
CA ARG A 284 8.23 -20.63 4.92
C ARG A 284 6.77 -20.21 5.07
N ARG A 285 6.50 -19.00 5.56
CA ARG A 285 5.16 -18.46 5.79
C ARG A 285 4.77 -17.38 4.77
N SER A 286 5.42 -17.38 3.60
CA SER A 286 5.24 -16.39 2.54
C SER A 286 4.86 -17.04 1.21
N ILE A 287 3.83 -16.49 0.57
CA ILE A 287 3.52 -16.70 -0.84
C ILE A 287 4.43 -15.77 -1.65
N ASP A 288 5.43 -16.34 -2.31
CA ASP A 288 6.31 -15.64 -3.23
C ASP A 288 5.64 -15.43 -4.59
N ILE A 289 5.42 -14.18 -4.98
CA ILE A 289 4.74 -13.80 -6.22
C ILE A 289 5.76 -13.25 -7.21
N ASN A 290 5.90 -13.94 -8.35
CA ASN A 290 6.73 -13.48 -9.46
C ASN A 290 5.88 -12.66 -10.46
N THR A 291 6.17 -11.37 -10.57
CA THR A 291 5.50 -10.40 -11.45
C THR A 291 6.24 -10.19 -12.79
N GLY A 292 7.15 -11.09 -13.14
CA GLY A 292 7.89 -11.09 -14.39
C GLY A 292 8.69 -9.79 -14.60
N HIS A 293 8.55 -9.21 -15.78
CA HIS A 293 9.22 -7.96 -16.17
C HIS A 293 8.30 -6.73 -16.11
N THR A 294 7.17 -6.83 -15.40
CA THR A 294 6.24 -5.70 -15.28
C THR A 294 6.81 -4.63 -14.35
N SER A 295 6.63 -3.36 -14.66
CA SER A 295 7.04 -2.26 -13.76
C SER A 295 5.98 -2.01 -12.69
N SER A 296 6.40 -1.90 -11.43
CA SER A 296 5.52 -1.55 -10.29
C SER A 296 4.97 -0.14 -10.36
N LEU A 297 5.58 0.75 -11.15
CA LEU A 297 5.18 2.15 -11.33
C LEU A 297 4.49 2.42 -12.68
N ASN A 298 4.22 1.38 -13.48
CA ASN A 298 3.46 1.53 -14.71
C ASN A 298 1.94 1.40 -14.45
N PHE A 299 1.32 2.52 -14.09
CA PHE A 299 -0.11 2.60 -13.80
C PHE A 299 -1.03 2.64 -15.05
N ASN A 300 -0.47 2.56 -16.27
CA ASN A 300 -1.26 2.46 -17.49
C ASN A 300 -1.75 1.02 -17.70
N VAL A 301 -2.61 0.57 -16.79
CA VAL A 301 -3.21 -0.77 -16.76
C VAL A 301 -4.73 -0.61 -16.64
N SER A 302 -5.47 -1.43 -17.36
CA SER A 302 -6.93 -1.51 -17.31
C SER A 302 -7.37 -2.90 -16.88
N VAL A 303 -8.47 -2.98 -16.15
CA VAL A 303 -9.05 -4.27 -15.73
C VAL A 303 -9.30 -5.15 -16.97
N GLY A 304 -8.80 -6.38 -16.91
CA GLY A 304 -8.93 -7.35 -17.99
C GLY A 304 -7.92 -7.21 -19.14
N ASP A 305 -7.01 -6.24 -19.09
CA ASP A 305 -5.92 -6.15 -20.07
C ASP A 305 -4.86 -7.26 -19.84
N PRO A 306 -3.90 -7.46 -20.78
CA PRO A 306 -2.89 -8.50 -20.64
C PRO A 306 -2.02 -8.39 -19.39
N THR A 307 -1.66 -7.18 -18.95
CA THR A 307 -0.84 -6.95 -17.75
C THR A 307 -1.63 -7.28 -16.50
N TYR A 308 -2.88 -6.83 -16.44
CA TYR A 308 -3.81 -7.12 -15.36
C TYR A 308 -4.02 -8.62 -15.21
N ASN A 309 -4.37 -9.32 -16.30
CA ASN A 309 -4.62 -10.76 -16.28
C ASN A 309 -3.37 -11.55 -15.91
N PHE A 310 -2.20 -11.12 -16.39
CA PHE A 310 -0.93 -11.73 -16.03
C PHE A 310 -0.66 -11.61 -14.52
N LEU A 311 -0.76 -10.40 -13.95
CA LEU A 311 -0.53 -10.18 -12.52
C LEU A 311 -1.51 -10.97 -11.67
N TYR A 312 -2.80 -10.95 -12.04
CA TYR A 312 -3.83 -11.73 -11.37
C TYR A 312 -3.48 -13.23 -11.34
N GLN A 313 -3.19 -13.80 -12.51
CA GLN A 313 -2.86 -15.22 -12.64
C GLN A 313 -1.57 -15.59 -11.90
N ALA A 314 -0.58 -14.68 -11.89
CA ALA A 314 0.66 -14.87 -11.16
C ALA A 314 0.40 -15.04 -9.65
N GLY A 315 -0.47 -14.19 -9.08
CA GLY A 315 -0.86 -14.30 -7.67
C GLY A 315 -1.65 -15.57 -7.37
N TYR A 316 -2.65 -15.91 -8.20
CA TYR A 316 -3.44 -17.14 -8.04
C TYR A 316 -2.55 -18.38 -8.08
N SER A 317 -1.67 -18.47 -9.08
CA SER A 317 -0.78 -19.62 -9.28
C SER A 317 0.26 -19.73 -8.16
N ALA A 318 0.73 -18.60 -7.63
CA ALA A 318 1.66 -18.56 -6.50
C ALA A 318 0.99 -19.11 -5.22
N ALA A 319 -0.23 -18.66 -4.91
CA ALA A 319 -0.99 -19.15 -3.77
C ALA A 319 -1.28 -20.66 -3.92
N GLN A 320 -1.76 -21.08 -5.08
CA GLN A 320 -1.99 -22.50 -5.38
C GLN A 320 -0.72 -23.34 -5.18
N SER A 321 0.42 -22.87 -5.69
CA SER A 321 1.69 -23.58 -5.56
C SER A 321 2.19 -23.67 -4.12
N TYR A 322 1.92 -22.64 -3.30
CA TYR A 322 2.27 -22.62 -1.89
C TYR A 322 1.49 -23.64 -1.07
N PHE A 323 0.18 -23.78 -1.31
CA PHE A 323 -0.68 -24.73 -0.59
C PHE A 323 -0.69 -26.14 -1.18
N THR A 324 -0.24 -26.32 -2.42
CA THR A 324 -0.12 -27.65 -3.02
C THR A 324 1.10 -28.39 -2.44
N PRO A 325 0.94 -29.60 -1.90
CA PRO A 325 2.07 -30.38 -1.40
C PRO A 325 3.09 -30.62 -2.51
N LYS A 326 4.35 -30.24 -2.29
CA LYS A 326 5.45 -30.67 -3.16
C LYS A 326 5.54 -32.19 -3.08
N LYS A 327 5.22 -32.89 -4.17
CA LYS A 327 5.53 -34.32 -4.28
C LYS A 327 7.04 -34.45 -4.17
N GLY A 328 7.49 -35.09 -3.09
CA GLY A 328 8.88 -35.48 -2.89
C GLY A 328 9.32 -36.51 -3.91
#